data_AF-A0A6P4AHY9-F1
#
_entry.id   AF-A0A6P4AHY9-F1
#
_cell.length_a   1.000
_cell.length_b   1.000
_cell.length_c   1.000
_cell.angle_alpha   90.00
_cell.angle_beta   90.00
_cell.angle_gamma   90.00
#
_symmetry.space_group_name_H-M   'P 1'
#
loop_
_entity.id
_entity.type
_entity.pdbx_description
1 polymer ?
#
loop_
_entity_poly.entity_id
_entity_poly.type
_entity_poly.pdbx_seq_one_letter_code
_entity_poly.pdbx_strand_id
1 'polypeptide(L)'
;MSWEDEIVLRDVTNAGVVVSDRIGREAASQLDLEEALEASRYASHPYSSHPREWPPLVEVLDTWELPPVLIERYNAAGGEGTALCGVFPEIRRAWASVDNSLFLWRFDKW
;
A
#
# COMPACT_ATOMS: atom_id res chain seq x y z
N MET A 1 20.78 8.57 44.28
CA MET A 1 20.80 8.63 42.80
C MET A 1 21.75 9.75 42.41
N SER A 2 22.47 9.63 41.30
CA SER A 2 23.40 10.69 40.90
C SER A 2 22.60 11.91 40.42
N TRP A 3 23.14 13.12 40.59
CA TRP A 3 22.49 14.35 40.11
C TRP A 3 22.25 14.34 38.60
N GLU A 4 23.09 13.62 37.86
CA GLU A 4 22.95 13.38 36.42
C GLU A 4 21.71 12.53 36.11
N ASP A 5 21.43 11.49 36.91
CA ASP A 5 20.22 10.67 36.75
C ASP A 5 18.93 11.47 36.95
N GLU A 6 18.92 12.46 37.87
CA GLU A 6 17.74 13.30 38.12
C GLU A 6 17.47 14.29 36.99
N ILE A 7 18.52 14.89 36.41
CA ILE A 7 18.40 15.78 35.25
C ILE A 7 17.88 14.99 34.05
N VAL A 8 18.45 13.81 33.80
CA VAL A 8 18.02 12.91 32.72
C VAL A 8 16.56 12.48 32.93
N LEU A 9 16.17 12.11 34.16
CA LEU A 9 14.79 11.70 34.45
C LEU A 9 13.78 12.85 34.22
N ARG A 10 14.14 14.08 34.59
CA ARG A 10 13.30 15.27 34.35
C ARG A 10 13.11 15.52 32.87
N ASP A 11 14.19 15.47 32.10
CA ASP A 11 14.16 15.76 30.67
C ASP A 11 13.37 14.66 29.90
N VAL A 12 13.52 13.39 30.30
CA VAL A 12 12.71 12.28 29.80
C VAL A 12 11.22 12.46 30.13
N THR A 13 10.89 12.87 31.36
CA THR A 13 9.50 13.11 31.77
C THR A 13 8.88 14.25 30.96
N ASN A 14 9.61 15.34 30.78
CA ASN A 14 9.16 16.49 29.98
C ASN A 14 8.96 16.10 28.51
N ALA A 15 9.90 15.36 27.92
CA ALA A 15 9.76 14.85 26.56
C ALA A 15 8.53 13.92 26.44
N GLY A 16 8.30 13.05 27.42
CA GLY A 16 7.14 12.16 27.47
C GLY A 16 5.80 12.91 27.45
N VAL A 17 5.69 14.01 28.21
CA VAL A 17 4.50 14.88 28.19
C VAL A 17 4.27 15.48 26.80
N VAL A 18 5.32 16.03 26.18
CA VAL A 18 5.22 16.67 24.86
C VAL A 18 4.85 15.67 23.77
N VAL A 19 5.49 14.50 23.75
CA VAL A 19 5.19 13.43 22.79
C VAL A 19 3.76 12.92 22.97
N SER A 20 3.33 12.72 24.21
CA SER A 20 1.97 12.23 24.50
C SER A 20 0.89 13.24 24.09
N ASP A 21 1.10 14.53 24.39
CA ASP A 21 0.22 15.61 23.94
C ASP A 21 0.19 15.67 22.41
N ARG A 22 1.33 15.53 21.74
CA ARG A 22 1.38 15.54 20.27
C ARG A 22 0.62 14.37 19.66
N ILE A 23 0.80 13.15 20.16
CA ILE A 23 0.08 11.96 19.71
C ILE A 23 -1.43 12.16 19.93
N GLY A 24 -1.83 12.67 21.10
CA GLY A 24 -3.24 12.92 21.41
C GLY A 24 -3.88 13.93 20.45
N ARG A 25 -3.18 15.02 20.16
CA ARG A 25 -3.65 16.03 19.20
C ARG A 25 -3.69 15.49 17.77
N GLU A 26 -2.70 14.72 17.36
CA GLU A 26 -2.64 14.15 16.02
C GLU A 26 -3.77 13.15 15.79
N ALA A 27 -3.98 12.24 16.74
CA ALA A 27 -5.09 11.30 16.71
C ALA A 27 -6.46 12.00 16.68
N ALA A 28 -6.63 13.08 17.47
CA ALA A 28 -7.87 13.85 17.47
C ALA A 28 -8.05 14.74 16.23
N SER A 29 -6.98 15.05 15.51
CA SER A 29 -7.03 15.88 14.28
C SER A 29 -7.36 15.08 13.02
N GLN A 30 -7.26 13.76 13.07
CA GLN A 30 -7.68 12.91 11.97
C GLN A 30 -9.21 12.83 11.97
N LEU A 31 -9.82 13.43 10.95
CA LEU A 31 -11.24 13.28 10.68
C LEU A 31 -11.52 11.86 10.20
N ASP A 32 -12.74 11.39 10.45
CA ASP A 32 -13.22 10.19 9.81
C ASP A 32 -13.20 10.35 8.28
N LEU A 33 -12.76 9.31 7.57
CA LEU A 33 -12.57 9.38 6.13
C LEU A 33 -13.89 9.61 5.39
N GLU A 34 -14.99 9.04 5.87
CA GLU A 34 -16.31 9.27 5.27
C GLU A 34 -16.75 10.73 5.46
N GLU A 35 -16.59 11.28 6.66
CA GLU A 35 -16.90 12.68 6.96
C GLU A 35 -16.06 13.65 6.12
N ALA A 36 -14.76 13.38 5.97
CA ALA A 36 -13.85 14.20 5.17
C ALA A 36 -14.22 14.20 3.68
N LEU A 37 -14.76 13.08 3.18
CA LEU A 37 -15.16 12.93 1.79
C LEU A 37 -16.58 13.44 1.50
N GLU A 38 -17.38 13.79 2.52
CA GLU A 38 -18.77 14.24 2.33
C GLU A 38 -18.86 15.46 1.40
N ALA A 39 -17.94 16.42 1.53
CA ALA A 39 -17.90 17.60 0.67
C ALA A 39 -17.62 17.26 -0.82
N SER A 40 -16.93 16.14 -1.08
CA SER A 40 -16.63 15.69 -2.44
C SER A 40 -17.85 15.12 -3.17
N ARG A 41 -18.86 14.61 -2.43
CA ARG A 41 -20.10 14.06 -3.00
C ARG A 41 -20.91 15.10 -3.78
N TYR A 42 -20.77 16.38 -3.42
CA TYR A 42 -21.46 17.50 -4.04
C TYR A 42 -20.60 18.27 -5.05
N ALA A 43 -19.33 17.85 -5.24
CA ALA A 43 -18.45 18.48 -6.22
C ALA A 43 -18.79 18.01 -7.64
N SER A 44 -18.95 18.95 -8.57
CA SER A 44 -19.16 18.63 -10.00
C SER A 44 -17.92 18.05 -10.68
N HIS A 45 -16.73 18.26 -10.09
CA HIS A 45 -15.43 17.78 -10.58
C HIS A 45 -14.58 17.24 -9.42
N PRO A 46 -14.90 16.07 -8.86
CA PRO A 46 -14.20 15.51 -7.70
C PRO A 46 -12.77 15.03 -8.02
N TYR A 47 -12.40 14.98 -9.30
CA TYR A 47 -11.06 14.61 -9.75
C TYR A 47 -10.38 15.79 -10.41
N SER A 48 -9.33 16.31 -9.77
CA SER A 48 -8.38 17.23 -10.39
C SER A 48 -7.19 16.43 -10.91
N SER A 49 -6.65 16.80 -12.07
CA SER A 49 -5.34 16.31 -12.49
C SER A 49 -4.32 16.70 -11.43
N HIS A 50 -3.48 15.74 -11.02
CA HIS A 50 -2.43 16.00 -10.04
C HIS A 50 -1.50 17.12 -10.54
N PRO A 51 -1.15 18.12 -9.71
CA PRO A 51 -0.24 19.19 -10.13
C PRO A 51 1.07 18.62 -10.66
N ARG A 52 1.55 19.15 -11.78
CA ARG A 52 2.73 18.62 -12.47
C ARG A 52 4.02 18.90 -11.70
N GLU A 53 4.04 19.95 -10.88
CA GLU A 53 5.19 20.30 -10.05
C GLU A 53 5.31 19.45 -8.78
N TRP A 54 4.28 18.67 -8.44
CA TRP A 54 4.26 17.86 -7.22
C TRP A 54 4.74 16.43 -7.52
N PRO A 55 5.47 15.78 -6.59
CA PRO A 55 5.80 14.37 -6.72
C PRO A 55 4.52 13.54 -6.90
N PRO A 56 4.55 12.50 -7.77
CA PRO A 56 3.37 11.68 -8.01
C PRO A 56 2.88 11.01 -6.71
N LEU A 57 1.56 10.88 -6.56
CA LEU A 57 0.94 10.23 -5.40
C LEU A 57 1.31 8.74 -5.29
N VAL A 58 1.59 8.10 -6.43
CA VAL A 58 1.97 6.69 -6.53
C VAL A 58 3.13 6.58 -7.51
N GLU A 59 4.20 5.93 -7.05
CA GLU A 59 5.35 5.57 -7.89
C GLU A 59 5.36 4.06 -8.13
N VAL A 60 5.55 3.66 -9.38
CA VAL A 60 5.78 2.26 -9.73
C VAL A 60 7.22 1.93 -9.37
N LEU A 61 7.41 1.19 -8.27
CA LEU A 61 8.75 0.81 -7.81
C LEU A 61 9.38 -0.24 -8.72
N ASP A 62 8.64 -1.31 -9.04
CA ASP A 62 9.13 -2.45 -9.81
C ASP A 62 8.07 -2.98 -10.77
N THR A 63 8.52 -3.65 -11.83
CA THR A 63 7.68 -4.40 -12.77
C THR A 63 8.25 -5.80 -12.94
N TRP A 64 7.38 -6.81 -12.84
CA TRP A 64 7.77 -8.21 -12.89
C TRP A 64 7.16 -8.89 -14.10
N GLU A 65 8.00 -9.59 -14.86
CA GLU A 65 7.58 -10.38 -16.01
C GLU A 65 6.83 -11.65 -15.59
N LEU A 66 5.94 -12.12 -16.47
CA LEU A 66 5.22 -13.38 -16.25
C LEU A 66 6.17 -14.60 -16.37
N PRO A 67 5.96 -15.68 -15.60
CA PRO A 67 6.75 -16.88 -15.73
C PRO A 67 6.71 -17.46 -17.16
N PRO A 68 7.85 -17.82 -17.78
CA PRO A 68 7.88 -18.33 -19.15
C PRO A 68 6.97 -19.55 -19.38
N VAL A 69 6.91 -20.45 -18.39
CA VAL A 69 6.06 -21.66 -18.45
C VAL A 69 4.57 -21.33 -18.59
N LEU A 70 4.10 -20.21 -18.02
CA LEU A 70 2.73 -19.75 -18.17
C LEU A 70 2.48 -19.25 -19.61
N ILE A 71 3.43 -18.47 -20.15
CA ILE A 71 3.36 -17.93 -21.52
C ILE A 71 3.34 -19.07 -22.53
N GLU A 72 4.23 -20.04 -22.37
CA GLU A 72 4.29 -21.24 -23.21
C GLU A 72 2.99 -22.03 -23.15
N ARG A 73 2.42 -22.25 -21.96
CA ARG A 73 1.15 -22.97 -21.80
C ARG A 73 0.00 -22.25 -22.46
N TYR A 74 -0.10 -20.93 -22.27
CA TYR A 74 -1.13 -20.11 -22.88
C TYR A 74 -1.05 -20.15 -24.41
N ASN A 75 0.15 -20.00 -24.97
CA ASN A 75 0.37 -20.06 -26.41
C ASN A 75 0.08 -21.46 -26.99
N ALA A 76 0.41 -22.52 -26.25
CA ALA A 76 0.12 -23.90 -26.67
C ALA A 76 -1.39 -24.22 -26.70
N ALA A 77 -2.21 -23.51 -25.91
CA ALA A 77 -3.66 -23.60 -25.97
C ALA A 77 -4.28 -22.85 -27.17
N GLY A 78 -3.45 -22.29 -28.07
CA GLY A 78 -3.91 -21.61 -29.28
C GLY A 78 -4.66 -20.30 -29.04
N GLY A 79 -4.67 -19.79 -27.80
CA GLY A 79 -5.44 -18.62 -27.41
C GLY A 79 -6.96 -18.84 -27.38
N GLU A 80 -7.44 -20.07 -27.60
CA GLU A 80 -8.87 -20.44 -27.57
C GLU A 80 -9.33 -20.88 -26.16
N GLY A 81 -8.38 -21.08 -25.25
CA GLY A 81 -8.62 -21.45 -23.85
C GLY A 81 -9.06 -20.28 -22.96
N THR A 82 -9.83 -20.58 -21.91
CA THR A 82 -10.19 -19.56 -20.92
C THR A 82 -8.99 -19.31 -20.00
N ALA A 83 -8.53 -18.06 -19.96
CA ALA A 83 -7.46 -17.64 -19.07
C ALA A 83 -7.93 -16.56 -18.09
N LEU A 84 -7.59 -16.73 -16.82
CA LEU A 84 -7.84 -15.76 -15.76
C LEU A 84 -6.55 -15.56 -14.98
N CYS A 85 -6.36 -14.38 -14.42
CA CYS A 85 -5.21 -14.09 -13.56
C CYS A 85 -5.61 -13.18 -12.41
N GLY A 86 -4.76 -13.16 -11.39
CA GLY A 86 -4.94 -12.30 -10.23
C GLY A 86 -3.78 -12.43 -9.25
N VAL A 87 -3.99 -11.84 -8.07
CA VAL A 87 -3.01 -11.86 -6.98
C VAL A 87 -3.68 -12.32 -5.70
N PHE A 88 -2.90 -13.01 -4.87
CA PHE A 88 -3.17 -13.27 -3.46
C PHE A 88 -2.16 -12.46 -2.64
N PRO A 89 -2.51 -11.23 -2.23
CA PRO A 89 -1.59 -10.34 -1.51
C PRO A 89 -1.07 -10.95 -0.20
N GLU A 90 -1.92 -11.63 0.55
CA GLU A 90 -1.63 -12.16 1.89
C GLU A 90 -0.51 -13.21 1.87
N ILE A 91 -0.45 -14.01 0.81
CA ILE A 91 0.59 -15.03 0.61
C ILE A 91 1.67 -14.61 -0.39
N ARG A 92 1.60 -13.36 -0.88
CA ARG A 92 2.53 -12.80 -1.86
C ARG A 92 2.69 -13.70 -3.09
N ARG A 93 1.56 -14.12 -3.66
CA ARG A 93 1.54 -14.95 -4.88
C ARG A 93 0.68 -14.31 -5.95
N ALA A 94 1.14 -14.38 -7.18
CA ALA A 94 0.32 -14.16 -8.36
C ALA A 94 -0.13 -15.52 -8.88
N TRP A 95 -1.29 -15.56 -9.49
CA TRP A 95 -1.86 -16.77 -10.04
C TRP A 95 -2.41 -16.53 -11.44
N ALA A 96 -2.43 -17.60 -12.22
CA ALA A 96 -3.10 -17.64 -13.51
C ALA A 96 -3.67 -19.04 -13.75
N SER A 97 -4.89 -19.12 -14.26
CA SER A 97 -5.46 -20.37 -14.77
C SER A 97 -5.44 -20.35 -16.29
N VAL A 98 -5.03 -21.45 -16.90
CA VAL A 98 -5.14 -21.69 -18.35
C VAL A 98 -5.83 -23.04 -18.52
N ASP A 99 -7.08 -23.03 -18.96
CA ASP A 99 -7.97 -24.19 -19.03
C ASP A 99 -8.05 -24.95 -17.69
N ASN A 100 -7.51 -26.16 -17.64
CA ASN A 100 -7.50 -27.03 -16.46
C ASN A 100 -6.20 -26.95 -15.65
N SER A 101 -5.32 -25.98 -15.95
CA SER A 101 -4.02 -25.79 -15.28
C SER A 101 -4.04 -24.52 -14.43
N LEU A 102 -3.59 -24.63 -13.18
CA LEU A 102 -3.39 -23.49 -12.28
C LEU A 102 -1.89 -23.26 -12.05
N PHE A 103 -1.45 -22.03 -12.28
CA PHE A 103 -0.11 -21.56 -12.02
C PHE A 103 -0.13 -20.61 -10.81
N LEU A 104 0.85 -20.77 -9.92
CA LEU A 104 1.03 -19.94 -8.75
C LEU A 104 2.51 -19.63 -8.57
N TRP A 105 2.88 -18.36 -8.54
CA TRP A 105 4.28 -17.94 -8.42
C TRP A 105 4.43 -16.75 -7.48
N ARG A 106 5.65 -16.52 -6.99
CA ARG A 106 5.99 -15.36 -6.17
C ARG A 106 6.09 -14.11 -7.03
N PHE A 107 5.48 -13.01 -6.61
CA PHE A 107 5.72 -11.70 -7.21
C PHE A 107 6.69 -10.84 -6.39
N ASP A 108 7.10 -11.30 -5.20
CA ASP A 108 7.91 -10.52 -4.27
C ASP A 108 9.40 -10.90 -4.27
N LYS A 109 9.77 -11.99 -4.94
CA LYS A 109 11.15 -12.49 -5.09
C LYS A 109 11.27 -13.32 -6.38
N TRP A 110 12.39 -13.15 -7.08
CA TRP A 110 12.86 -14.07 -8.11
C TRP A 110 13.65 -15.22 -7.49
#